data_AF-A0A517NSP5-F1
#
_entry.id   AF-A0A517NSP5-F1
#
_cell.length_a   1.000
_cell.length_b   1.000
_cell.length_c   1.000
_cell.angle_alpha   90.00
_cell.angle_beta   90.00
_cell.angle_gamma   90.00
#
_symmetry.space_group_name_H-M   'P 1'
#
loop_
_entity.id
_entity.type
_entity.pdbx_description
1 polymer ?
#
loop_
_entity_poly.entity_id
_entity_poly.type
_entity_poly.pdbx_seq_one_letter_code
_entity_poly.pdbx_strand_id
1 'polypeptide(L)'
;MRITQVTHAFLLGFCLVGFTGCGGDTATEPVAESHSEHDHDHGDHDHEGHDHDEHAGHDHEGHDHDGDGHDDHATTKQIDASAAGLTTDDLVSLDEPPLPESYSAAVAELDKLSSKIAQQIKSGDIKDDHGALHGVSALLDGVDALANKSSMDSDAKEAIHQSVEKLLDAYGDVDYRLHDSSKGKDYSDVAEQIQSAIKTLQSYAK
;
A
#
# COMPACT_ATOMS: atom_id res chain seq x y z
N MET A 1 -41.19 -36.34 48.42
CA MET A 1 -39.72 -36.40 48.62
C MET A 1 -39.17 -35.00 48.44
N ARG A 2 -38.56 -34.43 49.47
CA ARG A 2 -37.87 -33.13 49.48
C ARG A 2 -36.38 -33.35 49.18
N ILE A 3 -35.69 -32.35 48.63
CA ILE A 3 -34.33 -31.83 48.96
C ILE A 3 -33.94 -30.90 47.79
N THR A 4 -34.18 -29.59 47.85
CA THR A 4 -33.38 -28.46 48.42
C THR A 4 -32.42 -27.83 47.39
N GLN A 5 -32.67 -26.54 47.09
CA GLN A 5 -31.79 -25.64 46.33
C GLN A 5 -30.47 -25.37 47.07
N VAL A 6 -29.38 -25.15 46.32
CA VAL A 6 -28.19 -24.46 46.84
C VAL A 6 -27.72 -23.42 45.81
N THR A 7 -28.09 -22.17 46.07
CA THR A 7 -27.43 -20.96 45.59
C THR A 7 -26.19 -20.70 46.46
N HIS A 8 -25.01 -20.44 45.89
CA HIS A 8 -23.95 -19.71 46.57
C HIS A 8 -23.22 -18.80 45.57
N ALA A 9 -23.55 -17.51 45.66
CA ALA A 9 -22.68 -16.41 45.29
C ALA A 9 -21.48 -16.38 46.25
N PHE A 10 -20.28 -16.13 45.73
CA PHE A 10 -19.12 -15.73 46.54
C PHE A 10 -18.63 -14.39 46.01
N LEU A 11 -18.64 -13.40 46.88
CA LEU A 11 -18.44 -11.98 46.62
C LEU A 11 -17.36 -11.51 47.61
N LEU A 12 -16.45 -10.64 47.15
CA LEU A 12 -15.51 -9.80 47.92
C LEU A 12 -14.35 -10.56 48.60
N GLY A 13 -13.09 -10.09 48.61
CA GLY A 13 -12.48 -8.86 48.13
C GLY A 13 -11.07 -8.70 48.72
N PHE A 14 -10.38 -7.66 48.23
CA PHE A 14 -9.36 -6.84 48.93
C PHE A 14 -8.01 -7.48 49.32
N CYS A 15 -6.92 -6.99 48.70
CA CYS A 15 -5.80 -6.38 49.44
C CYS A 15 -4.75 -5.78 48.50
N LEU A 16 -4.70 -4.44 48.50
CA LEU A 16 -3.62 -3.61 47.97
C LEU A 16 -2.58 -3.46 49.09
N VAL A 17 -1.34 -3.90 48.90
CA VAL A 17 -0.22 -3.56 49.78
C VAL A 17 0.98 -3.18 48.93
N GLY A 18 1.35 -1.90 48.95
CA GLY A 18 2.67 -1.44 48.56
C GLY A 18 3.57 -1.36 49.80
N PHE A 19 4.87 -1.62 49.63
CA PHE A 19 5.90 -0.88 50.35
C PHE A 19 7.22 -0.88 49.57
N THR A 20 7.80 0.31 49.55
CA THR A 20 9.05 0.77 48.95
C THR A 20 10.29 0.23 49.68
N GLY A 21 11.38 -0.03 48.96
CA GLY A 21 12.71 -0.23 49.52
C GLY A 21 13.79 0.36 48.59
N CYS A 22 14.63 1.23 49.14
CA CYS A 22 15.63 2.07 48.47
C CYS A 22 17.02 1.82 49.11
N GLY A 23 18.09 1.96 48.31
CA GLY A 23 19.50 2.11 48.77
C GLY A 23 20.36 0.84 48.62
N GLY A 24 21.56 0.85 48.02
CA GLY A 24 22.40 1.96 47.58
C GLY A 24 23.66 1.49 46.82
N ASP A 25 24.32 2.51 46.29
CA ASP A 25 25.53 2.70 45.46
C ASP A 25 26.60 1.62 45.29
N THR A 26 27.05 1.45 44.04
CA THR A 26 28.45 1.38 43.49
C THR A 26 28.37 0.74 42.08
N ALA A 27 29.00 1.18 41.00
CA ALA A 27 30.07 2.14 40.77
C ALA A 27 29.93 2.74 39.34
N THR A 28 30.28 4.02 39.23
CA THR A 28 30.66 4.70 37.98
C THR A 28 31.95 4.07 37.45
N GLU A 29 31.91 3.50 36.25
CA GLU A 29 33.08 3.20 35.43
C GLU A 29 32.87 3.88 34.06
N PRO A 30 33.92 4.48 33.48
CA PRO A 30 33.81 5.38 32.33
C PRO A 30 33.41 4.62 31.06
N VAL A 31 32.51 5.23 30.28
CA VAL A 31 32.38 4.98 28.85
C VAL A 31 33.76 5.23 28.23
N ALA A 32 34.42 4.15 27.83
CA ALA A 32 35.45 4.19 26.82
C ALA A 32 34.72 4.34 25.48
N GLU A 33 34.74 5.57 24.95
CA GLU A 33 34.51 5.82 23.54
C GLU A 33 35.48 4.96 22.72
N SER A 34 34.92 4.22 21.77
CA SER A 34 35.62 3.80 20.57
C SER A 34 34.77 4.28 19.41
N HIS A 35 34.94 5.57 19.08
CA HIS A 35 34.61 6.07 17.76
C HIS A 35 35.41 5.25 16.74
N SER A 36 34.70 4.55 15.85
CA SER A 36 35.23 4.25 14.54
C SER A 36 34.38 5.05 13.59
N GLU A 37 34.79 6.30 13.39
CA GLU A 37 34.33 7.17 12.32
C GLU A 37 34.51 6.40 11.00
N HIS A 38 33.42 6.15 10.29
CA HIS A 38 33.50 5.79 8.89
C HIS A 38 33.24 7.06 8.10
N ASP A 39 34.32 7.80 7.86
CA ASP A 39 34.37 8.87 6.87
C ASP A 39 34.04 8.24 5.51
N HIS A 40 32.80 8.43 5.07
CA HIS A 40 32.47 8.42 3.65
C HIS A 40 32.62 9.86 3.16
N ASP A 41 33.84 10.14 2.69
CA ASP A 41 34.14 11.24 1.79
C ASP A 41 33.28 11.07 0.53
N HIS A 42 32.07 11.63 0.56
CA HIS A 42 31.30 11.90 -0.64
C HIS A 42 31.85 13.17 -1.23
N GLY A 43 32.84 12.99 -2.11
CA GLY A 43 33.37 14.05 -2.93
C GLY A 43 32.23 14.87 -3.52
N ASP A 44 32.33 16.17 -3.29
CA ASP A 44 31.45 17.22 -3.78
C ASP A 44 31.29 17.04 -5.30
N HIS A 45 30.15 16.47 -5.72
CA HIS A 45 29.76 16.51 -7.11
C HIS A 45 29.03 17.83 -7.32
N ASP A 46 29.84 18.87 -7.56
CA ASP A 46 29.43 20.10 -8.22
C ASP A 46 28.75 19.71 -9.54
N HIS A 47 27.42 19.63 -9.53
CA HIS A 47 26.64 19.69 -10.75
C HIS A 47 26.47 21.17 -11.07
N GLU A 48 27.51 21.73 -11.69
CA GLU A 48 27.41 23.01 -12.40
C GLU A 48 26.13 22.99 -13.24
N GLY A 49 25.26 23.97 -12.97
CA GLY A 49 23.96 24.08 -13.57
C GLY A 49 24.04 24.03 -15.10
N HIS A 50 23.33 23.07 -15.69
CA HIS A 50 22.97 23.16 -17.08
C HIS A 50 21.81 24.15 -17.19
N ASP A 51 22.15 25.40 -17.50
CA ASP A 51 21.21 26.38 -18.03
C ASP A 51 20.59 25.80 -19.31
N HIS A 52 19.30 25.44 -19.22
CA HIS A 52 18.49 25.17 -20.40
C HIS A 52 17.98 26.51 -20.95
N ASP A 53 18.87 27.20 -21.64
CA ASP A 53 18.48 28.24 -22.59
C ASP A 53 17.67 27.62 -23.74
N GLU A 54 16.49 28.18 -23.94
CA GLU A 54 15.73 28.30 -25.19
C GLU A 54 15.58 27.03 -26.06
N HIS A 55 14.43 26.36 -25.89
CA HIS A 55 13.91 25.38 -26.85
C HIS A 55 13.65 26.01 -28.23
N ALA A 56 14.67 26.01 -29.08
CA ALA A 56 14.49 26.09 -30.52
C ALA A 56 13.99 24.72 -31.02
N GLY A 57 12.79 24.71 -31.60
CA GLY A 57 12.06 23.52 -32.00
C GLY A 57 12.89 22.55 -32.85
N HIS A 58 12.85 21.28 -32.45
CA HIS A 58 13.28 20.17 -33.29
C HIS A 58 12.07 19.66 -34.06
N ASP A 59 12.04 19.92 -35.37
CA ASP A 59 11.19 19.21 -36.32
C ASP A 59 11.49 17.72 -36.21
N HIS A 60 10.44 16.92 -35.97
CA HIS A 60 10.54 15.47 -36.07
C HIS A 60 10.46 15.05 -37.54
N GLU A 61 11.53 15.30 -38.29
CA GLU A 61 11.75 14.64 -39.58
C GLU A 61 11.90 13.12 -39.35
N GLY A 62 11.26 12.36 -40.25
CA GLY A 62 10.88 10.96 -40.08
C GLY A 62 11.99 10.04 -39.59
N HIS A 63 11.62 9.17 -38.64
CA HIS A 63 12.46 8.06 -38.23
C HIS A 63 12.28 6.92 -39.23
N ASP A 64 13.18 6.82 -40.20
CA ASP A 64 13.32 5.64 -41.06
C ASP A 64 13.81 4.46 -40.21
N HIS A 65 12.99 3.43 -40.09
CA HIS A 65 13.37 2.16 -39.47
C HIS A 65 14.15 1.32 -40.49
N ASP A 66 15.43 1.65 -40.68
CA ASP A 66 16.36 0.69 -41.27
C ASP A 66 16.58 -0.43 -40.24
N GLY A 67 16.02 -1.59 -40.59
CA GLY A 67 15.93 -2.77 -39.73
C GLY A 67 17.29 -3.26 -39.27
N ASP A 68 17.45 -3.29 -37.96
CA ASP A 68 18.50 -4.06 -37.30
C ASP A 68 17.85 -5.22 -36.54
N GLY A 69 18.46 -6.39 -36.72
CA GLY A 69 17.86 -7.70 -36.54
C GLY A 69 17.35 -7.99 -35.14
N HIS A 70 16.07 -8.34 -35.07
CA HIS A 70 15.55 -9.16 -33.98
C HIS A 70 15.72 -10.64 -34.35
N ASP A 71 16.64 -11.28 -33.63
CA ASP A 71 16.85 -12.73 -33.53
C ASP A 71 15.52 -13.50 -33.50
N ASP A 72 15.33 -14.28 -34.56
CA ASP A 72 14.68 -15.59 -34.66
C ASP A 72 13.82 -16.15 -33.50
N HIS A 73 12.74 -15.44 -33.13
CA HIS A 73 11.53 -16.11 -32.66
C HIS A 73 10.73 -16.68 -33.85
N ALA A 74 11.15 -17.84 -34.34
CA ALA A 74 10.61 -18.54 -35.50
C ALA A 74 9.17 -19.13 -35.33
N THR A 75 8.27 -18.48 -34.58
CA THR A 75 6.86 -18.89 -34.47
C THR A 75 5.84 -17.76 -34.30
N THR A 76 6.19 -16.48 -34.43
CA THR A 76 5.20 -15.40 -34.42
C THR A 76 4.96 -14.89 -35.84
N LYS A 77 3.85 -15.35 -36.44
CA LYS A 77 3.33 -14.76 -37.67
C LYS A 77 2.87 -13.35 -37.32
N GLN A 78 3.68 -12.35 -37.62
CA GLN A 78 3.34 -10.95 -37.44
C GLN A 78 2.02 -10.68 -38.19
N ILE A 79 0.95 -10.38 -37.44
CA ILE A 79 -0.34 -10.00 -37.99
C ILE A 79 -0.34 -8.49 -38.10
N ASP A 80 -0.41 -7.98 -39.33
CA ASP A 80 -0.66 -6.56 -39.57
C ASP A 80 -2.09 -6.24 -39.11
N ALA A 81 -2.21 -5.42 -38.07
CA ALA A 81 -3.49 -5.02 -37.49
C ALA A 81 -4.38 -4.30 -38.53
N SER A 82 -3.78 -3.52 -39.42
CA SER A 82 -4.48 -2.85 -40.52
C SER A 82 -4.97 -3.87 -41.55
N ALA A 83 -4.14 -4.89 -41.86
CA ALA A 83 -4.55 -5.99 -42.74
C ALA A 83 -5.60 -6.91 -42.10
N ALA A 84 -5.63 -6.98 -40.77
CA ALA A 84 -6.65 -7.69 -40.00
C ALA A 84 -7.93 -6.85 -39.77
N GLY A 85 -7.97 -5.60 -40.25
CA GLY A 85 -9.12 -4.70 -40.10
C GLY A 85 -9.40 -4.28 -38.66
N LEU A 86 -8.40 -4.35 -37.78
CA LEU A 86 -8.48 -3.89 -36.39
C LEU A 86 -8.12 -2.40 -36.37
N THR A 87 -9.09 -1.56 -36.06
CA THR A 87 -8.87 -0.12 -35.88
C THR A 87 -8.91 0.25 -34.40
N THR A 88 -8.32 1.39 -34.04
CA THR A 88 -8.43 1.94 -32.69
C THR A 88 -9.87 2.32 -32.33
N ASP A 89 -10.73 2.52 -33.32
CA ASP A 89 -12.15 2.78 -33.15
C ASP A 89 -12.94 1.53 -32.71
N ASP A 90 -12.39 0.32 -32.96
CA ASP A 90 -12.95 -0.95 -32.48
C ASP A 90 -12.52 -1.29 -31.05
N LEU A 91 -11.69 -0.44 -30.42
CA LEU A 91 -11.36 -0.58 -29.00
C LEU A 91 -12.61 -0.27 -28.19
N VAL A 92 -13.21 -1.31 -27.60
CA VAL A 92 -14.19 -1.14 -26.53
C VAL A 92 -13.51 -0.33 -25.43
N SER A 93 -13.97 0.92 -25.24
CA SER A 93 -13.75 1.62 -23.98
C SER A 93 -14.39 0.78 -22.90
N LEU A 94 -13.58 0.08 -22.12
CA LEU A 94 -14.08 -0.61 -20.94
C LEU A 94 -14.68 0.48 -20.04
N ASP A 95 -15.99 0.43 -19.81
CA ASP A 95 -16.66 1.30 -18.84
C ASP A 95 -15.99 1.06 -17.49
N GLU A 96 -15.08 1.97 -17.11
CA GLU A 96 -14.49 1.98 -15.78
C GLU A 96 -15.64 2.27 -14.80
N PRO A 97 -15.81 1.45 -13.75
CA PRO A 97 -16.88 1.69 -12.79
C PRO A 97 -16.76 3.11 -12.24
N PRO A 98 -17.87 3.85 -12.07
CA PRO A 98 -17.82 5.25 -11.68
C PRO A 98 -17.07 5.39 -10.35
N LEU A 99 -16.05 6.24 -10.34
CA LEU A 99 -15.27 6.50 -9.14
C LEU A 99 -16.17 7.14 -8.06
N PRO A 100 -15.93 6.85 -6.77
CA PRO A 100 -16.68 7.49 -5.70
C PRO A 100 -16.51 9.02 -5.72
N GLU A 101 -17.61 9.77 -5.61
CA GLU A 101 -17.62 11.24 -5.68
C GLU A 101 -17.28 11.93 -4.35
N SER A 102 -17.13 11.18 -3.27
CA SER A 102 -16.84 11.73 -1.94
C SER A 102 -15.90 10.83 -1.15
N TYR A 103 -15.11 11.45 -0.27
CA TYR A 103 -14.16 10.72 0.59
C TYR A 103 -14.87 9.61 1.39
N SER A 104 -16.03 9.91 1.99
CA SER A 104 -16.80 8.93 2.78
C SER A 104 -17.27 7.75 1.92
N ALA A 105 -17.74 8.01 0.70
CA ALA A 105 -18.10 6.94 -0.24
C ALA A 105 -16.89 6.10 -0.66
N ALA A 106 -15.75 6.74 -0.93
CA ALA A 106 -14.52 6.05 -1.30
C ALA A 106 -14.02 5.11 -0.19
N VAL A 107 -14.01 5.58 1.06
CA VAL A 107 -13.63 4.78 2.22
C VAL A 107 -14.61 3.63 2.46
N ALA A 108 -15.92 3.83 2.24
CA ALA A 108 -16.91 2.78 2.36
C ALA A 108 -16.75 1.69 1.28
N GLU A 109 -16.45 2.06 0.04
CA GLU A 109 -16.14 1.09 -1.02
C GLU A 109 -14.82 0.36 -0.74
N LEU A 110 -13.81 1.05 -0.17
CA LEU A 110 -12.54 0.45 0.20
C LEU A 110 -12.71 -0.62 1.28
N ASP A 111 -13.55 -0.37 2.29
CA ASP A 111 -13.87 -1.35 3.34
C ASP A 111 -14.54 -2.62 2.76
N LYS A 112 -15.48 -2.44 1.82
CA LYS A 112 -16.12 -3.56 1.11
C LYS A 112 -15.12 -4.35 0.27
N LEU A 113 -14.27 -3.66 -0.49
CA LEU A 113 -13.26 -4.29 -1.33
C LEU A 113 -12.23 -5.05 -0.49
N SER A 114 -11.73 -4.45 0.60
CA SER A 114 -10.85 -5.08 1.58
C SER A 114 -11.47 -6.36 2.16
N SER A 115 -12.74 -6.29 2.56
CA SER A 115 -13.48 -7.45 3.07
C SER A 115 -13.61 -8.57 2.02
N LYS A 116 -13.87 -8.21 0.75
CA LYS A 116 -13.93 -9.15 -0.36
C LYS A 116 -12.58 -9.82 -0.61
N ILE A 117 -11.49 -9.06 -0.63
CA ILE A 117 -10.12 -9.59 -0.79
C ILE A 117 -9.82 -10.59 0.34
N ALA A 118 -10.06 -10.21 1.59
CA ALA A 118 -9.86 -11.09 2.74
C ALA A 118 -10.64 -12.41 2.61
N GLN A 119 -11.88 -12.34 2.14
CA GLN A 119 -12.72 -13.51 1.90
C GLN A 119 -12.15 -14.40 0.78
N GLN A 120 -11.78 -13.83 -0.37
CA GLN A 120 -11.24 -14.56 -1.52
C GLN A 120 -9.91 -15.23 -1.20
N ILE A 121 -9.05 -14.58 -0.40
CA ILE A 121 -7.81 -15.19 0.10
C ILE A 121 -8.13 -16.39 0.99
N LYS A 122 -9.08 -16.24 1.90
CA LYS A 122 -9.46 -17.31 2.84
C LYS A 122 -10.12 -18.50 2.16
N SER A 123 -10.94 -18.28 1.13
CA SER A 123 -11.54 -19.36 0.34
C SER A 123 -10.56 -20.00 -0.63
N GLY A 124 -9.43 -19.35 -0.91
CA GLY A 124 -8.45 -19.78 -1.91
C GLY A 124 -8.80 -19.38 -3.35
N ASP A 125 -9.92 -18.67 -3.54
CA ASP A 125 -10.43 -18.26 -4.85
C ASP A 125 -9.59 -17.13 -5.48
N ILE A 126 -8.75 -16.46 -4.69
CA ILE A 126 -7.96 -15.31 -5.17
C ILE A 126 -6.83 -15.70 -6.14
N LYS A 127 -6.41 -16.97 -6.19
CA LYS A 127 -5.23 -17.39 -6.97
C LYS A 127 -5.43 -17.32 -8.49
N ASP A 128 -6.68 -17.42 -8.95
CA ASP A 128 -7.01 -17.42 -10.37
C ASP A 128 -7.69 -16.10 -10.82
N ASP A 129 -8.18 -15.29 -9.85
CA ASP A 129 -8.85 -14.00 -10.08
C ASP A 129 -8.59 -13.03 -8.92
N HIS A 130 -7.39 -12.46 -8.91
CA HIS A 130 -6.98 -11.38 -8.01
C HIS A 130 -7.24 -9.99 -8.61
N GLY A 131 -8.15 -9.87 -9.58
CA GLY A 131 -8.54 -8.57 -10.13
C GLY A 131 -9.08 -7.58 -9.08
N ALA A 132 -9.66 -8.11 -7.99
CA ALA A 132 -10.04 -7.30 -6.83
C ALA A 132 -8.83 -6.65 -6.15
N LEU A 133 -7.68 -7.31 -6.16
CA LEU A 133 -6.43 -6.79 -5.61
C LEU A 133 -5.87 -5.66 -6.50
N HIS A 134 -5.91 -5.84 -7.83
CA HIS A 134 -5.52 -4.77 -8.75
C HIS A 134 -6.44 -3.54 -8.65
N GLY A 135 -7.73 -3.73 -8.38
CA GLY A 135 -8.67 -2.62 -8.21
C GLY A 135 -8.45 -1.78 -6.94
N VAL A 136 -7.68 -2.28 -5.96
CA VAL A 136 -7.51 -1.57 -4.68
C VAL A 136 -6.66 -0.31 -4.83
N SER A 137 -5.64 -0.32 -5.71
CA SER A 137 -4.76 0.84 -5.91
C SER A 137 -5.51 2.03 -6.49
N ALA A 138 -6.29 1.83 -7.56
CA ALA A 138 -7.09 2.87 -8.17
C ALA A 138 -8.08 3.51 -7.16
N LEU A 139 -8.67 2.69 -6.29
CA LEU A 139 -9.57 3.19 -5.25
C LEU A 139 -8.82 4.00 -4.18
N LEU A 140 -7.62 3.55 -3.80
CA LEU A 140 -6.75 4.24 -2.84
C LEU A 140 -6.26 5.58 -3.38
N ASP A 141 -5.90 5.66 -4.67
CA ASP A 141 -5.58 6.91 -5.36
C ASP A 141 -6.78 7.87 -5.32
N GLY A 142 -7.98 7.34 -5.52
CA GLY A 142 -9.23 8.10 -5.38
C GLY A 142 -9.44 8.65 -3.97
N VAL A 143 -9.19 7.84 -2.93
CA VAL A 143 -9.28 8.27 -1.52
C VAL A 143 -8.33 9.45 -1.25
N ASP A 144 -7.07 9.34 -1.67
CA ASP A 144 -6.06 10.38 -1.48
C ASP A 144 -6.42 11.68 -2.23
N ALA A 145 -6.85 11.55 -3.50
CA ALA A 145 -7.27 12.68 -4.32
C ALA A 145 -8.50 13.41 -3.73
N LEU A 146 -9.48 12.67 -3.19
CA LEU A 146 -10.67 13.23 -2.57
C LEU A 146 -10.34 13.93 -1.25
N ALA A 147 -9.44 13.35 -0.44
CA ALA A 147 -8.96 14.00 0.77
C ALA A 147 -8.24 15.31 0.45
N ASN A 148 -7.36 15.31 -0.56
CA ASN A 148 -6.61 16.49 -0.98
C ASN A 148 -7.51 17.63 -1.49
N LYS A 149 -8.59 17.30 -2.21
CA LYS A 149 -9.60 18.27 -2.68
C LYS A 149 -10.55 18.76 -1.59
N SER A 150 -10.63 18.07 -0.46
CA SER A 150 -11.53 18.42 0.63
C SER A 150 -11.07 19.64 1.45
N SER A 151 -11.96 20.13 2.31
CA SER A 151 -11.68 21.18 3.29
C SER A 151 -11.06 20.65 4.61
N MET A 152 -10.59 19.39 4.63
CA MET A 152 -9.87 18.84 5.78
C MET A 152 -8.59 19.65 6.05
N ASP A 153 -8.15 19.69 7.31
CA ASP A 153 -6.88 20.30 7.69
C ASP A 153 -5.67 19.46 7.24
N SER A 154 -4.46 20.04 7.32
CA SER A 154 -3.22 19.40 6.88
C SER A 154 -2.92 18.10 7.62
N ASP A 155 -3.22 18.05 8.92
CA ASP A 155 -2.89 16.89 9.76
C ASP A 155 -3.80 15.71 9.40
N ALA A 156 -5.07 15.98 9.11
CA ALA A 156 -5.99 14.99 8.57
C ALA A 156 -5.55 14.48 7.19
N LYS A 157 -5.15 15.37 6.27
CA LYS A 157 -4.69 14.97 4.93
C LYS A 157 -3.42 14.11 4.99
N GLU A 158 -2.47 14.48 5.83
CA GLU A 158 -1.23 13.72 6.05
C GLU A 158 -1.53 12.34 6.64
N ALA A 159 -2.40 12.26 7.67
CA ALA A 159 -2.78 10.99 8.28
C ALA A 159 -3.50 10.05 7.29
N ILE A 160 -4.31 10.62 6.39
CA ILE A 160 -4.97 9.89 5.30
C ILE A 160 -3.93 9.37 4.31
N HIS A 161 -3.04 10.24 3.81
CA HIS A 161 -2.00 9.88 2.85
C HIS A 161 -1.12 8.74 3.38
N GLN A 162 -0.62 8.86 4.62
CA GLN A 162 0.17 7.80 5.26
C GLN A 162 -0.60 6.49 5.43
N SER A 163 -1.93 6.54 5.59
CA SER A 163 -2.76 5.34 5.67
C SER A 163 -2.98 4.71 4.30
N VAL A 164 -3.09 5.52 3.24
CA VAL A 164 -3.14 5.06 1.84
C VAL A 164 -1.84 4.36 1.46
N GLU A 165 -0.67 4.96 1.71
CA GLU A 165 0.63 4.35 1.42
C GLU A 165 0.80 3.00 2.15
N LYS A 166 0.42 2.93 3.43
CA LYS A 166 0.45 1.66 4.19
C LYS A 166 -0.44 0.57 3.59
N LEU A 167 -1.53 0.94 2.94
CA LEU A 167 -2.43 0.00 2.27
C LEU A 167 -1.86 -0.44 0.92
N LEU A 168 -1.32 0.50 0.13
CA LEU A 168 -0.63 0.19 -1.13
C LEU A 168 0.53 -0.78 -0.90
N ASP A 169 1.38 -0.51 0.10
CA ASP A 169 2.49 -1.40 0.47
C ASP A 169 1.99 -2.79 0.90
N ALA A 170 1.00 -2.84 1.79
CA ALA A 170 0.49 -4.11 2.30
C ALA A 170 -0.18 -4.97 1.22
N TYR A 171 -0.99 -4.35 0.35
CA TYR A 171 -1.61 -5.07 -0.75
C TYR A 171 -0.60 -5.43 -1.85
N GLY A 172 0.40 -4.59 -2.11
CA GLY A 172 1.50 -4.91 -3.02
C GLY A 172 2.32 -6.11 -2.53
N ASP A 173 2.61 -6.19 -1.22
CA ASP A 173 3.26 -7.36 -0.63
C ASP A 173 2.43 -8.65 -0.81
N VAL A 174 1.09 -8.55 -0.66
CA VAL A 174 0.18 -9.69 -0.88
C VAL A 174 0.13 -10.08 -2.36
N ASP A 175 0.10 -9.09 -3.25
CA ASP A 175 0.13 -9.30 -4.71
C ASP A 175 1.39 -10.06 -5.13
N TYR A 176 2.55 -9.57 -4.69
CA TYR A 176 3.83 -10.20 -4.98
C TYR A 176 3.87 -11.64 -4.48
N ARG A 177 3.30 -11.93 -3.30
CA ARG A 177 3.22 -13.30 -2.78
C ARG A 177 2.32 -14.21 -3.62
N LEU A 178 1.22 -13.69 -4.15
CA LEU A 178 0.31 -14.44 -5.01
C LEU A 178 0.96 -14.77 -6.37
N HIS A 179 1.77 -13.87 -6.91
CA HIS A 179 2.50 -14.06 -8.16
C HIS A 179 3.80 -14.87 -8.01
N ASP A 180 4.52 -14.68 -6.92
CA ASP A 180 5.79 -15.33 -6.61
C ASP A 180 5.82 -15.72 -5.12
N SER A 181 5.63 -17.01 -4.85
CA SER A 181 5.59 -17.54 -3.47
C SER A 181 6.88 -17.32 -2.67
N SER A 182 7.99 -16.92 -3.32
CA SER A 182 9.26 -16.60 -2.65
C SER A 182 9.41 -15.12 -2.24
N LYS A 183 8.48 -14.26 -2.68
CA LYS A 183 8.47 -12.82 -2.43
C LYS A 183 7.19 -12.38 -1.72
N GLY A 184 7.15 -11.11 -1.32
CA GLY A 184 5.98 -10.52 -0.66
C GLY A 184 5.68 -11.13 0.70
N LYS A 185 4.46 -10.91 1.18
CA LYS A 185 3.97 -11.38 2.48
C LYS A 185 2.65 -12.11 2.34
N ASP A 186 2.41 -13.07 3.22
CA ASP A 186 1.08 -13.66 3.31
C ASP A 186 0.10 -12.61 3.87
N TYR A 187 -1.15 -12.66 3.44
CA TYR A 187 -2.16 -11.71 3.92
C TYR A 187 -2.28 -11.72 5.45
N SER A 188 -2.10 -12.87 6.09
CA SER A 188 -2.10 -12.99 7.55
C SER A 188 -1.03 -12.14 8.23
N ASP A 189 0.10 -11.90 7.56
CA ASP A 189 1.22 -11.15 8.13
C ASP A 189 0.97 -9.64 8.10
N VAL A 190 0.08 -9.18 7.22
CA VAL A 190 -0.25 -7.75 7.03
C VAL A 190 -1.69 -7.39 7.37
N ALA A 191 -2.53 -8.36 7.73
CA ALA A 191 -3.96 -8.16 7.98
C ALA A 191 -4.22 -7.09 9.04
N GLU A 192 -3.47 -7.07 10.15
CA GLU A 192 -3.64 -6.07 11.20
C GLU A 192 -3.26 -4.65 10.72
N GLN A 193 -2.21 -4.53 9.90
CA GLN A 193 -1.81 -3.27 9.29
C GLN A 193 -2.91 -2.73 8.36
N ILE A 194 -3.47 -3.59 7.50
CA ILE A 194 -4.57 -3.24 6.61
C ILE A 194 -5.78 -2.75 7.41
N GLN A 195 -6.20 -3.50 8.42
CA GLN A 195 -7.37 -3.14 9.23
C GLN A 195 -7.15 -1.85 10.02
N SER A 196 -5.95 -1.64 10.56
CA SER A 196 -5.59 -0.42 11.27
C SER A 196 -5.63 0.81 10.35
N ALA A 197 -5.06 0.70 9.15
CA ALA A 197 -5.06 1.80 8.18
C ALA A 197 -6.48 2.14 7.70
N ILE A 198 -7.31 1.14 7.36
CA ILE A 198 -8.72 1.36 7.00
C ILE A 198 -9.48 2.05 8.12
N LYS A 199 -9.26 1.63 9.38
CA LYS A 199 -9.91 2.26 10.54
C LYS A 199 -9.49 3.72 10.71
N THR A 200 -8.23 4.05 10.43
CA THR A 200 -7.77 5.45 10.39
C THR A 200 -8.53 6.24 9.32
N LEU A 201 -8.61 5.71 8.09
CA LEU A 201 -9.35 6.36 7.00
C LEU A 201 -10.83 6.60 7.37
N GLN A 202 -11.47 5.60 7.98
CA GLN A 202 -12.85 5.68 8.46
C GLN A 202 -13.06 6.78 9.51
N SER A 203 -12.05 7.09 10.33
CA SER A 203 -12.18 8.14 11.35
C SER A 203 -12.35 9.55 10.77
N TYR A 204 -11.94 9.75 9.51
CA TYR A 204 -12.10 11.00 8.78
C TYR A 204 -13.34 11.01 7.84
N ALA A 205 -14.01 9.87 7.67
CA ALA A 205 -15.22 9.74 6.88
C ALA A 205 -16.44 10.21 7.69
N LYS A 206 -16.80 11.49 7.55
CA LYS A 206 -17.96 12.11 8.20
C LYS A 206 -19.19 12.12 7.30
#